data_AF-A0A1M3F6S5-F1
#
_entry.id   AF-A0A1M3F6S5-F1
#
_cell.length_a   1.000
_cell.length_b   1.000
_cell.length_c   1.000
_cell.angle_alpha   90.00
_cell.angle_beta   90.00
_cell.angle_gamma   90.00
#
_symmetry.space_group_name_H-M   'P 1'
#
loop_
_entity.id
_entity.type
_entity.pdbx_description
1 polymer ?
#
loop_
_entity_poly.entity_id
_entity_poly.type
_entity_poly.pdbx_seq_one_letter_code
_entity_poly.pdbx_strand_id
1 'polypeptide(L)'
;MSEELWELVAARLDEHSYMDGVERTVERVRATAEVFTPTRLVLEMLRYFDLELLAPGKTVFDPACGDGQFLVAAKWIKVYHHGMPEKEALHDIYGVDLMRDNVDLCKRRLGGGTIVMGNSLEPQLCLPGQTDDEHELMVRLFSEPSTDRLRKKRVAGTKRNSRKQVRESAVATLF
;
A
#
# COMPACT_ATOMS: atom_id res chain seq x y z
N MET A 1 -9.39 1.96 -21.73
CA MET A 1 -9.71 2.78 -20.55
C MET A 1 -10.05 4.17 -21.05
N SER A 2 -11.14 4.79 -20.58
CA SER A 2 -11.51 6.14 -21.02
C SER A 2 -10.53 7.15 -20.42
N GLU A 3 -10.14 8.17 -21.19
CA GLU A 3 -9.35 9.30 -20.66
C GLU A 3 -10.10 10.04 -19.54
N GLU A 4 -11.44 10.00 -19.58
CA GLU A 4 -12.33 10.53 -18.55
C GLU A 4 -12.02 9.99 -17.13
N LEU A 5 -11.70 8.69 -16.99
CA LEU A 5 -11.34 8.13 -15.68
C LEU A 5 -10.11 8.84 -15.10
N TRP A 6 -9.08 9.05 -15.93
CA TRP A 6 -7.83 9.64 -15.50
C TRP A 6 -7.99 11.12 -15.17
N GLU A 7 -8.84 11.84 -15.90
CA GLU A 7 -9.18 13.23 -15.61
C GLU A 7 -9.91 13.36 -14.26
N LEU A 8 -10.88 12.48 -13.99
CA LEU A 8 -11.58 12.45 -12.71
C LEU A 8 -10.64 12.13 -11.54
N VAL A 9 -9.76 11.14 -11.70
CA VAL A 9 -8.78 10.79 -10.65
C VAL A 9 -7.76 11.92 -10.46
N ALA A 10 -7.27 12.55 -11.54
CA ALA A 10 -6.34 13.68 -11.47
C ALA A 10 -6.95 14.84 -10.68
N ALA A 11 -8.21 15.20 -10.98
CA ALA A 11 -8.91 16.27 -10.27
C ALA A 11 -8.96 16.00 -8.76
N ARG A 12 -9.18 14.75 -8.35
CA ARG A 12 -9.17 14.37 -6.92
C ARG A 12 -7.80 14.40 -6.26
N LEU A 13 -6.74 14.09 -7.00
CA LEU A 13 -5.38 14.17 -6.48
C LEU A 13 -4.94 15.62 -6.27
N ASP A 14 -5.36 16.51 -7.18
CA ASP A 14 -5.00 17.93 -7.20
C ASP A 14 -5.94 18.83 -6.37
N GLU A 15 -6.99 18.28 -5.73
CA GLU A 15 -7.81 18.98 -4.72
C GLU A 15 -6.96 19.54 -3.56
N HIS A 16 -5.76 19.00 -3.37
CA HIS A 16 -4.75 19.52 -2.47
C HIS A 16 -3.53 19.97 -3.26
N SER A 17 -3.08 21.20 -3.01
CA SER A 17 -1.87 21.73 -3.64
C SER A 17 -0.68 20.81 -3.37
N TYR A 18 0.17 20.59 -4.36
CA TYR A 18 1.39 19.80 -4.21
C TYR A 18 2.26 20.38 -3.08
N MET A 19 2.64 19.52 -2.11
CA MET A 19 3.37 19.88 -0.89
C MET A 19 2.62 20.77 0.11
N ASP A 20 1.31 20.94 -0.04
CA ASP A 20 0.49 21.73 0.88
C ASP A 20 0.27 21.01 2.23
N GLY A 21 0.10 21.79 3.29
CA GLY A 21 -0.24 21.30 4.63
C GLY A 21 0.91 20.78 5.51
N VAL A 22 2.14 20.66 5.00
CA VAL A 22 3.36 20.40 5.81
C VAL A 22 4.52 21.17 5.23
N GLU A 23 5.19 21.97 6.05
CA GLU A 23 6.35 22.76 5.64
C GLU A 23 7.54 21.82 5.38
N ARG A 24 7.95 21.73 4.11
CA ARG A 24 9.06 20.88 3.66
C ARG A 24 10.26 21.74 3.33
N THR A 25 11.02 22.09 4.35
CA THR A 25 12.28 22.80 4.15
C THR A 25 13.29 21.90 3.43
N VAL A 26 14.28 22.52 2.78
CA VAL A 26 15.37 21.78 2.11
C VAL A 26 16.09 20.86 3.09
N GLU A 27 16.23 21.31 4.34
CA GLU A 27 16.84 20.55 5.43
C GLU A 27 16.03 19.31 5.77
N ARG A 28 14.69 19.43 5.86
CA ARG A 28 13.81 18.28 6.11
C ARG A 28 13.94 17.26 4.99
N VAL A 29 13.79 17.67 3.73
CA VAL A 29 13.92 16.76 2.57
C VAL A 29 15.27 16.05 2.56
N ARG A 30 16.36 16.73 2.91
CA ARG A 30 17.69 16.10 3.01
C ARG A 30 17.80 15.09 4.15
N ALA A 31 17.17 15.36 5.28
CA ALA A 31 17.23 14.51 6.46
C ALA A 31 16.32 13.27 6.35
N THR A 32 15.15 13.43 5.73
CA THR A 32 14.07 12.42 5.75
C THR A 32 13.80 11.78 4.39
N ALA A 33 14.34 12.34 3.30
CA ALA A 33 14.04 11.96 1.93
C ALA A 33 12.54 12.07 1.56
N GLU A 34 11.78 12.94 2.23
CA GLU A 34 10.35 13.19 1.94
C GLU A 34 10.16 13.97 0.64
N VAL A 35 10.29 13.26 -0.48
CA VAL A 35 9.93 13.73 -1.81
C VAL A 35 8.66 13.02 -2.23
N PHE A 36 7.56 13.77 -2.29
CA PHE A 36 6.28 13.20 -2.70
C PHE A 36 6.23 12.89 -4.18
N THR A 37 5.51 11.83 -4.52
CA THR A 37 5.32 11.41 -5.91
C THR A 37 4.32 12.37 -6.57
N PRO A 38 4.69 13.14 -7.61
CA PRO A 38 3.76 14.08 -8.24
C PRO A 38 2.57 13.37 -8.89
N THR A 39 1.39 14.03 -8.92
CA THR A 39 0.14 13.51 -9.53
C THR A 39 0.38 12.88 -10.90
N ARG A 40 1.10 13.60 -11.79
CA ARG A 40 1.41 13.14 -13.14
C ARG A 40 2.12 11.77 -13.15
N LEU A 41 3.10 11.58 -12.26
CA LEU A 41 3.88 10.35 -12.20
C LEU A 41 3.03 9.18 -11.66
N VAL A 42 2.21 9.43 -10.64
CA VAL A 42 1.26 8.42 -10.12
C VAL A 42 0.32 7.93 -11.23
N LEU A 43 -0.28 8.86 -11.98
CA LEU A 43 -1.19 8.53 -13.08
C LEU A 43 -0.47 7.79 -14.21
N GLU A 44 0.76 8.20 -14.55
CA GLU A 44 1.58 7.50 -15.56
C GLU A 44 1.85 6.05 -15.15
N MET A 45 2.21 5.81 -13.89
CA MET A 45 2.43 4.46 -13.37
C MET A 45 1.15 3.62 -13.39
N LEU A 46 0.02 4.19 -12.99
CA LEU A 46 -1.27 3.49 -12.93
C LEU A 46 -1.85 3.18 -14.31
N ARG A 47 -1.48 3.93 -15.36
CA ARG A 47 -1.86 3.60 -16.75
C ARG A 47 -1.30 2.27 -17.24
N TYR A 48 -0.19 1.81 -16.66
CA TYR A 48 0.41 0.49 -16.96
C TYR A 48 0.04 -0.58 -15.93
N PHE A 49 -0.75 -0.23 -14.92
CA PHE A 49 -1.14 -1.12 -13.84
C PHE A 49 -2.43 -1.89 -14.19
N ASP A 50 -2.52 -3.16 -13.78
CA ASP A 50 -3.75 -3.94 -13.92
C ASP A 50 -4.79 -3.48 -12.89
N LEU A 51 -5.79 -2.72 -13.35
CA LEU A 51 -6.81 -2.14 -12.48
C LEU A 51 -7.70 -3.19 -11.80
N GLU A 52 -7.72 -4.43 -12.27
CA GLU A 52 -8.41 -5.55 -11.59
C GLU A 52 -7.79 -5.88 -10.23
N LEU A 53 -6.52 -5.51 -10.02
CA LEU A 53 -5.87 -5.58 -8.70
C LEU A 53 -6.42 -4.54 -7.71
N LEU A 54 -7.23 -3.59 -8.17
CA LEU A 54 -7.94 -2.62 -7.35
C LEU A 54 -9.43 -2.94 -7.20
N ALA A 55 -9.91 -4.09 -7.67
CA ALA A 55 -11.31 -4.50 -7.55
C ALA A 55 -11.79 -4.59 -6.06
N PRO A 56 -13.11 -4.67 -5.80
CA PRO A 56 -13.63 -4.80 -4.44
C PRO A 56 -13.02 -5.97 -3.66
N GLY A 57 -12.62 -5.73 -2.41
CA GLY A 57 -11.97 -6.72 -1.55
C GLY A 57 -10.49 -6.98 -1.87
N LYS A 58 -9.92 -6.27 -2.84
CA LYS A 58 -8.47 -6.26 -3.08
C LYS A 58 -7.81 -5.18 -2.24
N THR A 59 -7.00 -5.61 -1.29
CA THR A 59 -6.24 -4.73 -0.40
C THR A 59 -5.16 -3.97 -1.17
N VAL A 60 -5.05 -2.68 -0.88
CA VAL A 60 -3.97 -1.79 -1.34
C VAL A 60 -3.17 -1.38 -0.13
N PHE A 61 -1.86 -1.56 -0.20
CA PHE A 61 -0.97 -1.26 0.90
C PHE A 61 0.25 -0.48 0.42
N ASP A 62 0.51 0.66 1.05
CA ASP A 62 1.72 1.47 0.85
C ASP A 62 2.49 1.58 2.18
N PRO A 63 3.69 0.95 2.30
CA PRO A 63 4.45 0.90 3.54
C PRO A 63 5.21 2.19 3.88
N ALA A 64 5.20 3.20 3.01
CA ALA A 64 5.83 4.51 3.20
C ALA A 64 5.00 5.60 2.50
N CYS A 65 3.74 5.70 2.92
CA CYS A 65 2.70 6.33 2.11
C CYS A 65 2.81 7.85 1.97
N GLY A 66 3.62 8.53 2.79
CA GLY A 66 3.72 9.98 2.79
C GLY A 66 2.35 10.65 2.95
N ASP A 67 2.05 11.61 2.07
CA ASP A 67 0.74 12.25 1.95
C ASP A 67 -0.34 11.40 1.28
N GLY A 68 -0.02 10.17 0.85
CA GLY A 68 -0.99 9.20 0.36
C GLY A 68 -1.34 9.30 -1.12
N GLN A 69 -0.51 9.92 -1.98
CA GLN A 69 -0.84 10.10 -3.41
C GLN A 69 -1.30 8.79 -4.10
N PHE A 70 -0.58 7.69 -3.90
CA PHE A 70 -0.97 6.38 -4.45
C PHE A 70 -2.27 5.85 -3.84
N LEU A 71 -2.46 6.00 -2.53
CA LEU A 71 -3.64 5.50 -1.83
C LEU A 71 -4.91 6.27 -2.21
N VAL A 72 -4.80 7.60 -2.37
CA VAL A 72 -5.89 8.46 -2.85
C VAL A 72 -6.25 8.08 -4.29
N ALA A 73 -5.26 7.86 -5.16
CA ALA A 73 -5.51 7.42 -6.53
C ALA A 73 -6.22 6.05 -6.54
N ALA A 74 -5.75 5.10 -5.74
CA ALA A 74 -6.35 3.76 -5.64
C ALA A 74 -7.80 3.80 -5.15
N LYS A 75 -8.10 4.63 -4.14
CA LYS A 75 -9.47 4.89 -3.66
C LYS A 75 -10.36 5.38 -4.80
N TRP A 76 -9.93 6.38 -5.57
CA TRP A 76 -10.77 6.95 -6.61
C TRP A 76 -10.90 6.05 -7.85
N ILE A 77 -9.90 5.23 -8.15
CA ILE A 77 -10.05 4.16 -9.14
C ILE A 77 -11.08 3.13 -8.68
N LYS A 78 -11.02 2.68 -7.41
CA LYS A 78 -12.05 1.81 -6.81
C LYS A 78 -13.46 2.40 -6.98
N VAL A 79 -13.62 3.70 -6.75
CA VAL A 79 -14.91 4.38 -6.89
C VAL A 79 -15.35 4.52 -8.36
N TYR A 80 -14.52 5.12 -9.21
CA TYR A 80 -14.91 5.49 -10.57
C TYR A 80 -14.86 4.35 -11.57
N HIS A 81 -13.88 3.46 -11.44
CA HIS A 81 -13.73 2.33 -12.36
C HIS A 81 -14.56 1.12 -11.92
N HIS A 82 -14.53 0.79 -10.63
CA HIS A 82 -15.22 -0.39 -10.08
C HIS A 82 -16.60 -0.10 -9.49
N GLY A 83 -17.04 1.16 -9.52
CA GLY A 83 -18.37 1.56 -9.04
C GLY A 83 -18.56 1.40 -7.52
N MET A 84 -17.46 1.38 -6.75
CA MET A 84 -17.54 1.17 -5.31
C MET A 84 -18.09 2.41 -4.59
N PRO A 85 -18.92 2.25 -3.55
CA PRO A 85 -19.17 3.31 -2.59
C PRO A 85 -17.85 3.76 -1.95
N GLU A 86 -17.67 5.06 -1.76
CA GLU A 86 -16.43 5.64 -1.24
C GLU A 86 -16.01 5.03 0.11
N LYS A 87 -16.98 4.83 1.01
CA LYS A 87 -16.76 4.21 2.31
C LYS A 87 -16.22 2.79 2.20
N GLU A 88 -16.73 2.01 1.24
CA GLU A 88 -16.28 0.64 1.02
C GLU A 88 -14.89 0.60 0.38
N ALA A 89 -14.58 1.55 -0.52
CA ALA A 89 -13.25 1.67 -1.09
C ALA A 89 -12.17 1.86 -0.02
N LEU A 90 -12.48 2.58 1.07
CA LEU A 90 -11.56 2.84 2.19
C LEU A 90 -11.27 1.60 3.05
N HIS A 91 -12.14 0.59 3.07
CA HIS A 91 -11.93 -0.62 3.89
C HIS A 91 -10.70 -1.44 3.42
N ASP A 92 -10.35 -1.30 2.15
CA ASP A 92 -9.24 -2.01 1.51
C ASP A 92 -7.94 -1.19 1.48
N ILE A 93 -7.92 0.04 2.01
CA ILE A 93 -6.77 0.95 1.93
C ILE A 93 -5.98 0.94 3.24
N TYR A 94 -4.69 0.63 3.11
CA TYR A 94 -3.73 0.57 4.21
C TYR A 94 -2.50 1.40 3.88
N GLY A 95 -2.02 2.16 4.85
CA GLY A 95 -0.84 2.99 4.71
C GLY A 95 -0.03 3.05 5.99
N VAL A 96 1.29 3.06 5.86
CA VAL A 96 2.22 3.29 6.98
C VAL A 96 3.14 4.43 6.59
N ASP A 97 3.41 5.33 7.53
CA ASP A 97 4.48 6.32 7.38
C ASP A 97 5.19 6.56 8.72
N LEU A 98 6.45 6.98 8.66
CA LEU A 98 7.24 7.27 9.86
C LEU A 98 6.85 8.60 10.50
N MET A 99 6.29 9.54 9.75
CA MET A 99 6.09 10.91 10.18
C MET A 99 4.62 11.19 10.50
N ARG A 100 4.34 11.71 11.70
CA ARG A 100 2.98 11.97 12.18
C ARG A 100 2.17 12.86 11.23
N ASP A 101 2.78 13.94 10.79
CA ASP A 101 2.17 14.96 9.94
C ASP A 101 1.78 14.42 8.56
N ASN A 102 2.60 13.54 7.97
CA ASN A 102 2.27 12.82 6.75
C ASN A 102 1.06 11.90 6.93
N VAL A 103 1.04 11.10 7.99
CA VAL A 103 -0.11 10.22 8.26
C VAL A 103 -1.39 11.03 8.45
N ASP A 104 -1.32 12.13 9.20
CA ASP A 104 -2.50 12.98 9.44
C ASP A 104 -2.98 13.64 8.14
N LEU A 105 -2.05 14.09 7.29
CA LEU A 105 -2.39 14.60 5.96
C LEU A 105 -3.02 13.52 5.09
N CYS A 106 -2.43 12.33 5.02
CA CYS A 106 -2.96 11.19 4.27
C CYS A 106 -4.38 10.81 4.73
N LYS A 107 -4.62 10.71 6.05
CA LYS A 107 -5.94 10.47 6.64
C LYS A 107 -6.95 11.54 6.22
N ARG A 108 -6.57 12.83 6.26
CA ARG A 108 -7.44 13.93 5.82
C ARG A 108 -7.80 13.84 4.34
N ARG A 109 -6.82 13.58 3.47
CA ARG A 109 -7.04 13.44 2.02
C ARG A 109 -7.92 12.25 1.67
N LEU A 110 -7.75 11.13 2.38
CA LEU A 110 -8.57 9.94 2.19
C LEU A 110 -9.97 10.08 2.79
N GLY A 111 -10.15 10.87 3.86
CA GLY A 111 -11.38 10.90 4.64
C GLY A 111 -11.61 9.62 5.44
N GLY A 112 -10.57 8.83 5.71
CA GLY A 112 -10.63 7.55 6.42
C GLY A 112 -9.51 6.58 6.02
N GLY A 113 -9.82 5.28 6.05
CA GLY A 113 -8.86 4.20 5.77
C GLY A 113 -8.01 3.80 6.98
N THR A 114 -7.19 2.77 6.81
CA THR A 114 -6.29 2.27 7.88
C THR A 114 -4.88 2.82 7.66
N ILE A 115 -4.67 4.08 8.04
CA ILE A 115 -3.35 4.74 7.93
C ILE A 115 -2.75 4.86 9.33
N VAL A 116 -1.52 4.41 9.51
CA VAL A 116 -0.87 4.37 10.82
C VAL A 116 0.52 4.99 10.77
N MET A 117 0.92 5.61 11.88
CA MET A 117 2.33 5.93 12.09
C MET A 117 3.06 4.66 12.51
N GLY A 118 4.23 4.38 11.94
CA GLY A 118 4.99 3.18 12.26
C GLY A 118 6.20 2.96 11.34
N ASN A 119 7.09 2.06 11.75
CA ASN A 119 8.21 1.64 10.92
C ASN A 119 7.88 0.28 10.27
N SER A 120 7.62 0.27 8.96
CA SER A 120 7.33 -0.96 8.20
C SER A 120 8.46 -1.99 8.20
N LEU A 121 9.71 -1.57 8.45
CA LEU A 121 10.88 -2.45 8.53
C LEU A 121 11.12 -2.96 9.96
N GLU A 122 10.69 -2.20 10.98
CA GLU A 122 10.77 -2.56 12.40
C GLU A 122 9.41 -2.35 13.10
N PRO A 123 8.40 -3.19 12.83
CA PRO A 123 7.03 -2.95 13.30
C PRO A 123 6.85 -2.94 14.82
N GLN A 124 7.82 -3.49 15.55
CA GLN A 124 7.88 -3.55 17.01
C GLN A 124 8.47 -2.27 17.63
N LEU A 125 9.04 -1.37 16.82
CA LEU A 125 9.58 -0.11 17.30
C LEU A 125 8.43 0.86 17.58
N CYS A 126 8.32 1.32 18.84
CA CYS A 126 7.42 2.41 19.19
C CYS A 126 8.07 3.75 18.84
N LEU A 127 7.42 4.54 17.99
CA LEU A 127 7.95 5.83 17.52
C LEU A 127 7.44 6.99 18.38
N PRO A 128 8.23 8.07 18.56
CA PRO A 128 7.73 9.29 19.20
C PRO A 128 6.52 9.87 18.46
N GLY A 129 5.37 9.98 19.13
CA GLY A 129 4.12 10.50 18.54
C GLY A 129 3.21 9.44 17.90
N GLN A 130 3.63 8.17 17.88
CA GLN A 130 2.76 7.04 17.56
C GLN A 130 1.80 6.77 18.72
N THR A 131 0.53 6.49 18.43
CA THR A 131 -0.42 6.10 19.48
C THR A 131 -0.28 4.62 19.84
N ASP A 132 -0.74 4.24 21.04
CA ASP A 132 -0.75 2.83 21.47
C ASP A 132 -1.55 1.95 20.49
N ASP A 133 -2.73 2.42 20.05
CA ASP A 133 -3.56 1.74 19.05
C ASP A 133 -2.84 1.55 17.71
N GLU A 134 -2.09 2.56 17.24
CA GLU A 134 -1.29 2.47 16.01
C GLU A 134 -0.15 1.46 16.17
N HIS A 135 0.50 1.45 17.34
CA HIS A 135 1.56 0.51 17.64
C HIS A 135 1.04 -0.94 17.70
N GLU A 136 -0.04 -1.19 18.45
CA GLU A 136 -0.68 -2.51 18.51
C GLU A 136 -1.13 -3.00 17.12
N LEU A 137 -1.67 -2.10 16.31
CA LEU A 137 -2.06 -2.41 14.94
C LEU A 137 -0.84 -2.73 14.06
N MET A 138 0.26 -1.99 14.17
CA MET A 138 1.52 -2.30 13.48
C MET A 138 2.03 -3.70 13.83
N VAL A 139 2.10 -4.01 15.13
CA VAL A 139 2.50 -5.35 15.59
C VAL A 139 1.59 -6.42 15.00
N ARG A 140 0.27 -6.20 15.03
CA ARG A 140 -0.71 -7.16 14.50
C ARG A 140 -0.63 -7.35 12.98
N LEU A 141 -0.47 -6.27 12.22
CA LEU A 141 -0.45 -6.30 10.75
C LEU A 141 0.77 -7.05 10.20
N PHE A 142 1.91 -6.93 10.87
CA PHE A 142 3.18 -7.51 10.44
C PHE A 142 3.57 -8.78 11.18
N SER A 143 2.76 -9.23 12.14
CA SER A 143 2.96 -10.53 12.79
C SER A 143 2.71 -11.67 11.80
N GLU A 144 3.56 -12.70 11.84
CA GLU A 144 3.33 -13.91 11.05
C GLU A 144 1.98 -14.54 11.44
N PRO A 145 1.12 -14.91 10.46
CA PRO A 145 -0.07 -15.67 10.78
C PRO A 145 0.36 -17.01 11.38
N SER A 146 -0.23 -17.37 12.53
CA SER A 146 -0.08 -18.69 13.13
C SER A 146 -0.17 -19.78 12.06
N THR A 147 0.79 -20.70 12.02
CA THR A 147 0.90 -21.78 11.02
C THR A 147 -0.38 -22.63 10.86
N ASP A 148 -1.30 -22.58 11.83
CA ASP A 148 -2.63 -23.19 11.76
C ASP A 148 -3.55 -22.60 10.67
N ARG A 149 -3.47 -21.30 10.34
CA ARG A 149 -4.34 -20.68 9.32
C ARG A 149 -3.96 -21.04 7.88
N LEU A 150 -2.72 -21.49 7.66
CA LEU A 150 -2.22 -21.87 6.33
C LEU A 150 -2.66 -23.28 5.88
N ARG A 151 -3.38 -24.03 6.72
CA ARG A 151 -4.08 -25.25 6.30
C ARG A 151 -5.34 -24.91 5.49
N LYS A 152 -5.18 -24.29 4.32
CA LYS A 152 -6.22 -24.39 3.28
C LYS A 152 -6.42 -25.88 2.98
N LYS A 153 -7.64 -26.39 3.17
CA LYS A 153 -8.00 -27.76 2.78
C LYS A 153 -7.56 -27.95 1.33
N ARG A 154 -6.60 -28.86 1.10
CA ARG A 154 -6.26 -29.31 -0.25
C ARG A 154 -7.55 -29.75 -0.93
N VAL A 155 -7.87 -29.14 -2.07
CA VAL A 155 -8.93 -29.63 -2.94
C VAL A 155 -8.52 -31.04 -3.36
N ALA A 156 -9.35 -32.03 -3.07
CA ALA A 156 -9.10 -33.42 -3.46
C ALA A 156 -9.05 -33.49 -5.00
N GLY A 157 -7.88 -33.74 -5.57
CA GLY A 157 -7.74 -33.98 -7.01
C GLY A 157 -6.50 -33.42 -7.71
N THR A 158 -5.69 -32.56 -7.07
CA THR A 158 -4.51 -32.01 -7.77
C THR A 158 -3.34 -33.00 -7.76
N LYS A 159 -3.07 -33.65 -8.90
CA LYS A 159 -1.92 -34.53 -9.11
C LYS A 159 -0.60 -33.76 -8.90
N ARG A 160 0.35 -34.41 -8.22
CA ARG A 160 1.69 -33.88 -7.91
C ARG A 160 2.49 -33.77 -9.23
N ASN A 161 2.87 -32.56 -9.62
CA ASN A 161 3.65 -32.34 -10.84
C ASN A 161 5.11 -32.79 -10.59
N SER A 162 5.54 -33.87 -11.24
CA SER A 162 6.82 -34.56 -11.03
C SER A 162 8.02 -33.89 -11.72
N ARG A 163 8.19 -32.57 -11.58
CA ARG A 163 9.33 -31.83 -12.17
C ARG A 163 10.45 -31.46 -11.19
N LYS A 164 10.56 -32.19 -10.08
CA LYS A 164 11.62 -31.97 -9.07
C LYS A 164 12.52 -33.19 -8.84
N GLN A 165 12.90 -33.87 -9.93
CA GLN A 165 13.80 -35.06 -9.86
C GLN A 165 14.95 -35.03 -10.89
N VAL A 166 15.38 -33.85 -11.36
CA VAL A 166 16.52 -33.73 -12.32
C VAL A 166 17.57 -32.71 -11.85
N ARG A 167 17.71 -32.44 -10.55
CA ARG A 167 18.77 -31.54 -10.05
C ARG A 167 19.64 -32.09 -8.91
N GLU A 168 19.54 -33.39 -8.61
CA GLU A 168 20.39 -34.02 -7.58
C GLU A 168 21.41 -35.03 -8.12
N SER A 169 21.58 -35.17 -9.45
CA SER A 169 22.59 -36.08 -10.02
C SER A 169 23.82 -35.41 -10.63
N ALA A 170 24.05 -34.12 -10.40
CA ALA A 170 25.15 -33.37 -11.04
C ALA A 170 26.22 -32.83 -10.08
N VAL A 171 26.31 -33.35 -8.85
CA VAL A 171 27.32 -32.94 -7.84
C VAL A 171 28.20 -34.12 -7.38
N ALA A 172 28.19 -35.26 -8.09
CA ALA A 172 28.93 -36.45 -7.69
C ALA A 172 30.04 -36.89 -8.67
N THR A 173 30.54 -36.02 -9.53
CA THR A 173 31.72 -36.34 -10.36
C THR A 173 32.59 -35.09 -10.59
N LEU A 174 33.30 -34.70 -9.54
CA LEU A 174 34.47 -33.81 -9.58
C LEU A 174 35.29 -34.06 -8.31
N PHE A 175 35.88 -35.25 -8.25
CA PHE A 175 37.13 -35.58 -7.56
C PHE A 175 37.84 -36.61 -8.44
#